data_AF-A0A7J5AP05-F1
#
_entry.id   AF-A0A7J5AP05-F1
#
_cell.length_a   1.000
_cell.length_b   1.000
_cell.length_c   1.000
_cell.angle_alpha   90.00
_cell.angle_beta   90.00
_cell.angle_gamma   90.00
#
_symmetry.space_group_name_H-M   'P 1'
#
loop_
_entity.id
_entity.type
_entity.pdbx_description
1 polymer ?
#
loop_
_entity_poly.entity_id
_entity_poly.type
_entity_poly.pdbx_seq_one_letter_code
_entity_poly.pdbx_strand_id
1 'polypeptide(L)'
;MGVDPALKVALHQLRAVRSQRPADAAGPCVFAGWRDGMADVLDALAEVLPFEEDRVRARMEADAARVAAAELRASARTSHDS
;
A
#
# COMPACT_ATOMS: atom_id res chain seq x y z
N MET A 1 -7.29 16.06 24.12
CA MET A 1 -7.85 15.27 23.00
C MET A 1 -6.78 14.27 22.59
N GLY A 2 -6.93 12.99 22.94
CA GLY A 2 -6.01 11.93 22.48
C GLY A 2 -6.40 11.48 21.08
N VAL A 3 -5.43 11.08 20.27
CA VAL A 3 -5.69 10.39 19.00
C VAL A 3 -6.37 9.06 19.29
N ASP A 4 -7.41 8.72 18.53
CA ASP A 4 -8.10 7.43 18.62
C ASP A 4 -7.07 6.27 18.57
N PRO A 5 -7.13 5.30 19.50
CA PRO A 5 -6.19 4.18 19.52
C PRO A 5 -6.16 3.36 18.22
N ALA A 6 -7.30 3.17 17.56
CA ALA A 6 -7.39 2.46 16.29
C ALA A 6 -6.70 3.25 15.17
N LEU A 7 -6.90 4.57 15.12
CA LEU A 7 -6.17 5.45 14.20
C LEU A 7 -4.65 5.40 14.45
N LYS A 8 -4.23 5.38 15.71
CA LYS A 8 -2.81 5.25 16.07
C LYS A 8 -2.20 3.93 15.58
N VAL A 9 -2.94 2.83 15.72
CA VAL A 9 -2.51 1.50 15.24
C VAL A 9 -2.41 1.48 13.72
N ALA A 10 -3.43 1.97 13.00
CA ALA A 10 -3.42 2.02 11.53
C ALA A 10 -2.25 2.87 11.00
N LEU A 11 -2.00 4.04 11.60
CA LEU A 11 -0.86 4.89 11.24
C LEU A 11 0.49 4.23 11.55
N HIS A 12 0.58 3.41 12.60
CA HIS A 12 1.79 2.64 12.90
C HIS A 12 2.02 1.54 11.85
N GLN A 13 0.98 0.80 11.48
CA GLN A 13 1.04 -0.22 10.43
C GLN A 13 1.45 0.38 9.08
N LEU A 14 0.85 1.50 8.68
CA LEU A 14 1.24 2.21 7.46
C LEU A 14 2.72 2.61 7.47
N ARG A 15 3.22 3.14 8.58
CA ARG A 15 4.65 3.48 8.71
C ARG A 15 5.54 2.24 8.62
N ALA A 16 5.15 1.14 9.25
CA ALA A 16 5.89 -0.11 9.21
C ALA A 16 6.00 -0.65 7.77
N VAL A 17 4.89 -0.77 7.05
CA VAL A 17 4.90 -1.21 5.65
C VAL A 17 5.72 -0.24 4.78
N ARG A 18 5.58 1.07 4.99
CA ARG A 18 6.36 2.05 4.21
C ARG A 18 7.86 1.93 4.44
N SER A 19 8.30 1.57 5.66
CA SER A 19 9.72 1.32 5.96
C SER A 19 10.28 0.05 5.34
N GLN A 20 9.40 -0.89 4.97
CA GLN A 20 9.75 -2.14 4.29
C GLN A 20 9.84 -1.98 2.76
N ARG A 21 9.84 -0.74 2.26
CA ARG A 21 9.98 -0.48 0.82
C ARG A 21 11.22 -1.20 0.29
N PRO A 22 11.06 -2.11 -0.70
CA PRO A 22 12.19 -2.80 -1.31
C PRO A 22 13.17 -1.79 -1.93
N ALA A 23 14.46 -2.14 -1.94
CA ALA A 23 15.47 -1.40 -2.69
C ALA A 23 15.15 -1.46 -4.19
N ASP A 24 15.50 -0.43 -4.97
CA ASP A 24 15.15 -0.36 -6.41
C ASP A 24 15.74 -1.52 -7.24
N ALA A 25 16.80 -2.18 -6.75
CA ALA A 25 17.36 -3.39 -7.35
C ALA A 25 16.56 -4.68 -7.04
N ALA A 26 15.55 -4.62 -6.19
CA ALA A 26 14.68 -5.76 -5.88
C ALA A 26 13.84 -6.12 -7.11
N GLY A 27 13.62 -7.42 -7.32
CA GLY A 27 12.85 -7.90 -8.45
C GLY A 27 11.41 -7.35 -8.46
N PRO A 28 10.78 -7.18 -9.64
CA PRO A 28 9.44 -6.58 -9.75
C PRO A 28 8.37 -7.28 -8.91
N CYS A 29 8.47 -8.60 -8.72
CA CYS A 29 7.55 -9.36 -7.86
C CYS A 29 7.64 -8.95 -6.38
N VAL A 30 8.84 -8.59 -5.89
CA VAL A 30 9.03 -8.13 -4.50
C VAL A 30 8.41 -6.75 -4.32
N PHE A 31 8.62 -5.84 -5.28
CA PHE A 31 7.94 -4.54 -5.29
C PHE A 31 6.41 -4.67 -5.38
N ALA A 32 5.90 -5.60 -6.19
CA ALA A 32 4.47 -5.85 -6.30
C ALA A 32 3.87 -6.30 -4.96
N GLY A 33 4.53 -7.22 -4.26
CA GLY A 33 4.09 -7.66 -2.92
C GLY A 33 4.10 -6.52 -1.90
N TRP A 34 5.10 -5.63 -1.95
CA TRP A 34 5.11 -4.43 -1.10
C TRP A 34 3.97 -3.45 -1.44
N ARG A 35 3.65 -3.27 -2.73
CA ARG A 35 2.54 -2.41 -3.17
C ARG A 35 1.18 -2.97 -2.73
N ASP A 36 0.98 -4.29 -2.78
CA ASP A 36 -0.23 -4.90 -2.21
C ASP A 36 -0.32 -4.68 -0.70
N GLY A 37 0.79 -4.88 0.03
CA GLY A 37 0.84 -4.58 1.47
C GLY A 37 0.51 -3.13 1.79
N MET A 38 0.93 -2.18 0.94
CA MET A 38 0.54 -0.77 1.05
C MET A 38 -0.97 -0.57 0.83
N ALA A 39 -1.57 -1.26 -0.16
CA ALA A 39 -3.00 -1.19 -0.41
C ALA A 39 -3.82 -1.67 0.79
N ASP A 40 -3.44 -2.81 1.38
CA ASP A 40 -4.15 -3.40 2.52
C ASP A 40 -4.15 -2.48 3.75
N VAL A 41 -3.01 -1.85 4.06
CA VAL A 41 -2.95 -0.92 5.21
C VAL A 41 -3.66 0.40 4.94
N LEU A 42 -3.75 0.84 3.68
CA LEU A 42 -4.50 2.04 3.30
C LEU A 42 -6.00 1.82 3.40
N ASP A 43 -6.50 0.66 2.98
CA ASP A 43 -7.90 0.30 3.18
C ASP A 43 -8.25 0.18 4.66
N ALA A 44 -7.40 -0.46 5.47
CA ALA A 44 -7.59 -0.52 6.92
C ALA A 44 -7.57 0.89 7.56
N LEU A 45 -6.73 1.80 7.05
CA LEU A 45 -6.71 3.20 7.50
C LEU A 45 -8.01 3.94 7.12
N ALA A 46 -8.56 3.68 5.94
CA ALA A 46 -9.81 4.30 5.49
C ALA A 46 -10.99 4.00 6.43
N GLU A 47 -11.02 2.83 7.06
CA GLU A 47 -12.10 2.47 8.00
C GLU A 47 -12.05 3.26 9.31
N VAL A 48 -10.87 3.76 9.73
CA VAL A 48 -10.68 4.41 11.03
C VAL A 48 -10.45 5.93 10.93
N LEU A 49 -10.35 6.46 9.71
CA LEU A 49 -10.22 7.89 9.50
C LEU A 49 -11.53 8.62 9.87
N PRO A 50 -11.45 9.78 10.54
CA PRO A 50 -12.64 10.49 11.03
C PRO A 50 -13.37 11.27 9.93
N PHE A 51 -12.67 11.65 8.85
CA PHE A 51 -13.22 12.47 7.77
C PHE A 51 -13.39 11.64 6.50
N GLU A 52 -14.57 11.71 5.90
CA GLU A 52 -14.92 10.95 4.70
C GLU A 52 -13.97 11.25 3.52
N GLU A 53 -13.57 12.51 3.35
CA GLU A 53 -12.62 12.91 2.31
C GLU A 53 -11.27 12.18 2.42
N ASP A 54 -10.80 11.98 3.66
CA ASP A 54 -9.56 11.23 3.91
C ASP A 54 -9.76 9.74 3.65
N ARG A 55 -10.94 9.18 3.95
CA ARG A 55 -11.28 7.78 3.63
C ARG A 55 -11.26 7.54 2.13
N VAL A 56 -11.91 8.41 1.37
CA VAL A 56 -11.94 8.35 -0.09
C VAL A 56 -10.52 8.42 -0.65
N ARG A 57 -9.70 9.35 -0.15
CA ARG A 57 -8.29 9.46 -0.58
C ARG A 57 -7.49 8.20 -0.24
N ALA A 58 -7.68 7.62 0.94
CA ALA A 58 -6.99 6.40 1.34
C ALA A 58 -7.36 5.21 0.43
N ARG A 59 -8.65 5.04 0.10
CA ARG A 59 -9.13 4.01 -0.85
C ARG A 59 -8.57 4.22 -2.25
N MET A 60 -8.56 5.46 -2.75
CA MET A 60 -7.98 5.78 -4.05
C MET A 60 -6.48 5.42 -4.13
N GLU A 61 -5.72 5.71 -3.06
CA GLU A 61 -4.31 5.34 -3.00
C GLU A 61 -4.14 3.81 -2.90
N ALA A 62 -5.03 3.11 -2.19
CA ALA A 62 -5.02 1.66 -2.12
C ALA A 62 -5.24 1.04 -3.52
N ASP A 63 -6.19 1.55 -4.28
CA ASP A 63 -6.46 1.11 -5.65
C ASP A 63 -5.27 1.40 -6.58
N ALA A 64 -4.67 2.59 -6.48
CA ALA A 64 -3.45 2.92 -7.23
C ALA A 64 -2.29 1.99 -6.87
N ALA A 65 -2.19 1.55 -5.62
CA ALA A 65 -1.19 0.59 -5.18
C ALA A 65 -1.41 -0.81 -5.79
N ARG A 66 -2.66 -1.29 -5.84
CA ARG A 66 -3.02 -2.56 -6.51
C ARG A 66 -2.74 -2.53 -8.00
N VAL A 67 -3.09 -1.43 -8.67
CA VAL A 67 -2.81 -1.25 -10.10
C VAL A 67 -1.32 -1.35 -10.37
N ALA A 68 -0.50 -0.60 -9.62
CA ALA A 68 0.95 -0.66 -9.75
C ALA A 68 1.52 -2.07 -9.46
N ALA A 69 0.97 -2.79 -8.48
CA ALA A 69 1.37 -4.17 -8.19
C ALA A 69 1.06 -5.12 -9.36
N ALA A 70 -0.12 -4.97 -9.98
CA ALA A 70 -0.51 -5.73 -11.15
C ALA A 70 0.39 -5.44 -12.35
N GLU A 71 0.72 -4.18 -12.60
CA GLU A 71 1.64 -3.76 -13.67
C GLU A 71 3.03 -4.36 -13.47
N LEU A 72 3.59 -4.29 -12.25
CA LEU A 72 4.90 -4.87 -11.93
C LEU A 72 4.94 -6.38 -12.21
N ARG A 73 3.86 -7.11 -11.88
CA ARG A 73 3.75 -8.54 -12.17
C ARG A 73 3.61 -8.82 -13.66
N ALA A 74 2.90 -7.98 -14.39
CA ALA A 74 2.79 -8.09 -15.84
C ALA A 74 4.15 -7.87 -16.51
N SER A 75 4.88 -6.83 -16.12
CA SER A 75 6.24 -6.55 -16.62
C SER A 75 7.23 -7.67 -16.30
N ALA A 76 7.15 -8.26 -15.10
CA ALA A 76 7.99 -9.41 -14.74
C ALA A 76 7.78 -10.61 -15.67
N ARG A 77 6.54 -10.83 -16.10
CA ARG A 77 6.19 -11.93 -17.00
C ARG A 77 6.73 -11.69 -18.41
N THR A 78 6.66 -10.46 -18.91
CA THR A 78 7.15 -10.13 -20.25
C THR A 78 8.67 -10.14 -20.35
N SER A 79 9.39 -9.78 -19.28
CA SER A 79 10.85 -9.82 -19.26
C SER A 79 11.46 -11.22 -19.13
N HIS A 80 10.65 -12.23 -18.75
CA HIS A 80 11.09 -13.63 -18.70
C HIS A 80 10.99 -14.33 -20.07
N ASP A 81 10.25 -13.75 -21.02
CA ASP A 81 9.96 -14.29 -22.35
C ASP A 81 10.82 -13.67 -23.47
N SER A 82 11.81 -12.83 -23.12
CA SER A 82 12.71 -12.13 -24.06
C SER A 82 14.14 -12.65 -24.01
#